data_AF-A0A6N8YP63-F1
#
_entry.id   AF-A0A6N8YP63-F1
#
_cell.length_a   1.000
_cell.length_b   1.000
_cell.length_c   1.000
_cell.angle_alpha   90.00
_cell.angle_beta   90.00
_cell.angle_gamma   90.00
#
_symmetry.space_group_name_H-M   'P 1'
#
loop_
_entity.id
_entity.type
_entity.pdbx_description
1 polymer ?
#
loop_
_entity_poly.entity_id
_entity_poly.type
_entity_poly.pdbx_seq_one_letter_code
_entity_poly.pdbx_strand_id
1 'polypeptide(L)'
;VAPQTIDDALRAVGFEVLTTRDLAVQTGPSIPWYQPLAGSGFSLASFRSSRVGRKVTDSSLRVLEKVRVVPRGSLRVAQTLNLCADAMVEAGRLGIFTPMYFIHARKPG
;
A
#
# COMPACT_ATOMS: atom_id res chain seq x y z
N VAL A 1 15.56 1.40 -2.49
CA VAL A 1 16.35 2.10 -3.53
C VAL A 1 16.81 3.41 -2.92
N ALA A 2 18.10 3.76 -3.03
CA ALA A 2 18.58 5.03 -2.50
C ALA A 2 17.93 6.19 -3.28
N PRO A 3 17.48 7.29 -2.64
CA PRO A 3 16.85 8.42 -3.30
C PRO A 3 17.64 8.95 -4.52
N GLN A 4 18.97 8.91 -4.44
CA GLN A 4 19.88 9.33 -5.50
C GLN A 4 19.69 8.53 -6.80
N THR A 5 19.41 7.22 -6.71
CA THR A 5 19.17 6.37 -7.88
C THR A 5 17.91 6.77 -8.65
N ILE A 6 16.90 7.30 -7.96
CA ILE A 6 15.63 7.72 -8.60
C ILE A 6 15.84 9.04 -9.35
N ASP A 7 16.52 10.00 -8.73
CA ASP A 7 16.87 11.28 -9.36
C ASP A 7 17.72 11.05 -10.63
N ASP A 8 18.70 10.16 -10.56
CA ASP A 8 19.57 9.85 -11.70
C ASP A 8 18.80 9.16 -12.83
N ALA A 9 17.87 8.26 -12.50
CA ALA A 9 17.00 7.64 -13.49
C ALA A 9 16.11 8.66 -14.20
N LEU A 10 15.54 9.63 -13.46
CA LEU A 10 14.74 10.72 -14.04
C LEU A 10 15.57 11.61 -14.97
N ARG A 11 16.80 11.96 -14.57
CA ARG A 11 17.71 12.75 -15.42
C ARG A 11 18.11 11.98 -16.68
N ALA A 12 18.38 10.68 -16.56
CA ALA A 12 18.75 9.83 -17.69
C ALA A 12 17.67 9.76 -18.79
N VAL A 13 16.40 9.85 -18.42
CA VAL A 13 15.27 9.91 -19.37
C VAL A 13 14.88 11.34 -19.77
N GLY A 14 15.74 12.33 -19.47
CA GLY A 14 15.60 13.72 -19.93
C GLY A 14 14.67 14.57 -19.07
N PHE A 15 14.35 14.18 -17.84
CA PHE A 15 13.63 15.06 -16.92
C PHE A 15 14.58 15.97 -16.14
N GLU A 16 14.15 17.20 -15.96
CA GLU A 16 14.70 18.12 -14.97
C GLU A 16 14.01 17.86 -13.63
N VAL A 17 14.77 17.36 -12.66
CA VAL A 17 14.27 17.08 -11.31
C VAL A 17 14.22 18.38 -10.50
N LEU A 18 13.02 18.85 -10.18
CA LEU A 18 12.81 20.08 -9.41
C LEU A 18 12.87 19.81 -7.91
N THR A 19 12.25 18.72 -7.45
CA THR A 19 12.26 18.32 -6.03
C THR A 19 11.91 16.83 -5.91
N THR A 20 12.68 16.09 -5.10
CA THR A 20 12.30 14.75 -4.63
C THR A 20 12.41 14.68 -3.12
N ARG A 21 11.50 13.94 -2.48
CA ARG A 21 11.44 13.81 -1.02
C ARG A 21 10.91 12.45 -0.61
N ASP A 22 11.56 11.80 0.35
CA ASP A 22 10.97 10.68 1.06
C ASP A 22 10.09 11.20 2.20
N LEU A 23 8.78 11.21 1.98
CA LEU A 23 7.85 11.72 2.97
C LEU A 23 7.72 10.77 4.16
N ALA A 24 8.07 9.48 4.07
CA ALA A 24 8.04 8.61 5.24
C ALA A 24 9.12 8.95 6.28
N VAL A 25 10.23 9.57 5.85
CA VAL A 25 11.32 9.98 6.75
C VAL A 25 11.14 11.43 7.22
N GLN A 26 10.68 12.33 6.34
CA GLN A 26 10.63 13.77 6.63
C GLN A 26 9.46 14.21 7.50
N THR A 27 8.28 13.61 7.36
CA THR A 27 7.20 13.80 8.34
C THR A 27 7.42 12.81 9.47
N GLY A 28 8.17 13.20 10.50
CA GLY A 28 8.25 12.43 11.74
C GLY A 28 6.82 12.08 12.19
N PRO A 29 6.39 10.80 12.24
CA PRO A 29 4.96 10.56 12.27
C PRO A 29 4.46 10.51 13.70
N SER A 30 3.52 11.39 14.06
CA SER A 30 2.55 11.07 15.10
C SER A 30 1.67 9.87 14.68
N ILE A 31 1.58 9.57 13.37
CA ILE A 31 0.79 8.49 12.76
C ILE A 31 1.59 7.85 11.61
N PRO A 32 2.04 6.58 11.74
CA PRO A 32 2.75 5.88 10.66
C PRO A 32 1.86 5.68 9.42
N TRP A 33 2.45 5.77 8.21
CA TRP A 33 1.73 5.62 6.94
C TRP A 33 1.00 4.27 6.80
N TYR A 34 1.53 3.22 7.42
CA TYR A 34 0.95 1.87 7.39
C TYR A 34 -0.20 1.67 8.40
N GLN A 35 -0.49 2.65 9.26
CA GLN A 35 -1.51 2.54 10.30
C GLN A 35 -2.91 2.18 9.75
N PRO A 36 -3.40 2.76 8.63
CA PRO A 36 -4.69 2.38 8.06
C PRO A 36 -4.73 0.92 7.56
N LEU A 37 -3.57 0.39 7.13
CA LEU A 37 -3.44 -0.99 6.65
C LEU A 37 -3.35 -1.98 7.82
N ALA A 38 -2.71 -1.57 8.92
CA ALA A 38 -2.54 -2.38 10.12
C ALA A 38 -3.85 -2.64 10.88
N GLY A 39 -4.89 -1.83 10.63
CA GLY A 39 -6.22 -2.03 11.21
C GLY A 39 -6.34 -1.69 12.69
N SER A 40 -5.46 -0.84 13.22
CA SER A 40 -5.51 -0.38 14.61
C SER A 40 -6.65 0.63 14.81
N GLY A 41 -7.71 0.26 15.54
CA GLY A 41 -8.82 1.15 15.92
C GLY A 41 -10.16 0.42 16.12
N PHE A 42 -11.17 1.12 16.64
CA PHE A 42 -12.55 0.63 16.81
C PHE A 42 -13.50 1.22 15.74
N SER A 43 -13.15 1.05 14.47
CA SER A 43 -13.98 1.52 13.34
C SER A 43 -14.37 0.37 12.41
N LEU A 44 -15.40 0.56 11.58
CA LEU A 44 -15.77 -0.38 10.50
C LEU A 44 -14.59 -0.65 9.54
N ALA A 45 -13.76 0.36 9.30
CA ALA A 45 -12.54 0.22 8.49
C ALA A 45 -11.52 -0.70 9.18
N SER A 46 -11.35 -0.57 10.50
CA SER A 46 -10.51 -1.45 11.32
C SER A 46 -11.07 -2.88 11.40
N PHE A 47 -12.39 -3.04 11.45
CA PHE A 47 -13.03 -4.35 11.40
C PHE A 47 -12.72 -5.07 10.07
N ARG A 48 -12.85 -4.39 8.93
CA ARG A 48 -12.56 -4.96 7.60
C ARG A 48 -11.10 -5.43 7.47
N SER A 49 -10.15 -4.71 8.05
CA SER A 49 -8.73 -5.10 8.04
C SER A 49 -8.35 -6.09 9.14
N SER A 50 -9.19 -6.27 10.16
CA SER A 50 -8.98 -7.25 11.23
C SER A 50 -9.04 -8.70 10.72
N ARG A 51 -8.37 -9.61 11.44
CA ARG A 51 -8.42 -11.06 11.14
C ARG A 51 -9.84 -11.61 11.11
N VAL A 52 -10.72 -11.11 11.98
CA VAL A 52 -12.12 -11.56 12.05
C VAL A 52 -12.91 -11.04 10.86
N GLY A 53 -12.84 -9.74 10.56
CA GLY A 53 -13.56 -9.17 9.42
C GLY A 53 -13.08 -9.75 8.08
N ARG A 54 -11.78 -10.03 7.93
CA ARG A 54 -11.26 -10.77 6.77
C ARG A 54 -11.85 -12.17 6.66
N LYS A 55 -11.92 -12.96 7.76
CA LYS A 55 -12.56 -14.28 7.74
C LYS A 55 -14.03 -14.23 7.36
N VAL A 56 -14.78 -13.24 7.87
CA VAL A 56 -16.19 -13.03 7.50
C VAL A 56 -16.30 -12.71 6.01
N THR A 57 -15.47 -11.78 5.52
CA THR A 57 -15.48 -11.34 4.11
C THR A 57 -15.08 -12.47 3.17
N ASP A 58 -14.04 -13.23 3.49
CA ASP A 58 -13.60 -14.41 2.72
C ASP A 58 -14.69 -15.47 2.67
N SER A 59 -15.38 -15.72 3.79
CA SER A 59 -16.49 -16.67 3.84
C SER A 59 -17.65 -16.21 2.98
N SER A 60 -18.03 -14.93 3.05
CA SER A 60 -19.05 -14.33 2.19
C SER A 60 -18.67 -14.42 0.72
N LEU A 61 -17.44 -14.07 0.35
CA LEU A 61 -16.94 -14.17 -1.03
C LEU A 61 -16.96 -15.61 -1.53
N ARG A 62 -16.60 -16.59 -0.70
CA ARG A 62 -16.68 -18.01 -1.05
C ARG A 62 -18.11 -18.44 -1.38
N VAL A 63 -19.10 -18.01 -0.60
CA VAL A 63 -20.51 -18.32 -0.87
C VAL A 63 -20.98 -17.61 -2.14
N LEU A 64 -20.74 -16.30 -2.25
CA LEU A 64 -21.16 -15.49 -3.39
C LEU A 64 -20.53 -15.96 -4.71
N GLU A 65 -19.29 -16.42 -4.69
CA GLU A 65 -18.61 -16.98 -5.86
C GLU A 65 -19.21 -18.35 -6.24
N LYS A 66 -19.55 -19.19 -5.24
CA LYS A 66 -20.20 -20.50 -5.46
C LYS A 66 -21.58 -20.35 -6.10
N VAL A 67 -22.38 -19.37 -5.67
CA VAL A 67 -23.70 -19.06 -6.26
C VAL A 67 -23.62 -18.17 -7.50
N ARG A 68 -22.40 -17.85 -7.98
CA ARG A 68 -22.12 -17.02 -9.18
C ARG A 68 -22.65 -15.59 -9.12
N VAL A 69 -22.80 -15.03 -7.92
CA VAL A 69 -23.13 -13.61 -7.72
C VAL A 69 -21.90 -12.72 -7.98
N VAL A 70 -20.71 -13.20 -7.59
CA VAL A 70 -19.43 -12.52 -7.89
C VAL A 70 -18.58 -13.34 -8.88
N PRO A 71 -17.67 -12.70 -9.64
CA PRO A 71 -16.80 -13.40 -10.57
C PRO A 71 -15.96 -14.50 -9.92
N ARG A 72 -15.65 -15.55 -10.69
CA ARG A 72 -14.69 -16.57 -10.26
C ARG A 72 -13.32 -15.91 -10.02
N GLY A 73 -12.68 -16.26 -8.91
CA GLY A 73 -11.41 -15.70 -8.47
C GLY A 73 -11.53 -14.48 -7.56
N SER A 74 -12.73 -13.94 -7.29
CA SER A 74 -12.92 -12.83 -6.36
C SER A 74 -12.36 -13.13 -4.97
N LEU A 75 -12.57 -14.33 -4.44
CA LEU A 75 -11.96 -14.75 -3.17
C LEU A 75 -10.43 -14.72 -3.24
N ARG A 76 -9.85 -15.22 -4.33
CA ARG A 76 -8.39 -15.27 -4.51
C ARG A 76 -7.78 -13.87 -4.54
N VAL A 77 -8.42 -12.92 -5.25
CA VAL A 77 -7.98 -11.53 -5.29
C VAL A 77 -8.02 -10.91 -3.88
N ALA A 78 -9.10 -11.11 -3.13
CA ALA A 78 -9.21 -10.59 -1.76
C ALA A 78 -8.11 -11.14 -0.85
N GLN A 79 -7.81 -12.44 -0.93
CA GLN A 79 -6.74 -13.08 -0.16
C GLN A 79 -5.35 -12.54 -0.53
N THR A 80 -5.08 -12.34 -1.82
CA THR A 80 -3.83 -11.72 -2.29
C THR A 80 -3.68 -10.30 -1.74
N LEU A 81 -4.74 -9.48 -1.79
CA LEU A 81 -4.70 -8.11 -1.25
C LEU A 81 -4.46 -8.09 0.25
N ASN A 82 -5.06 -9.01 1.01
CA ASN A 82 -4.84 -9.14 2.45
C ASN A 82 -3.39 -9.53 2.76
N LEU A 83 -2.81 -10.48 2.01
CA LEU A 83 -1.41 -10.87 2.14
C LEU A 83 -0.46 -9.70 1.84
N CYS A 84 -0.70 -8.98 0.74
CA CYS A 84 0.09 -7.80 0.37
C CYS A 84 0.00 -6.71 1.44
N ALA A 85 -1.20 -6.45 1.99
CA ALA A 85 -1.38 -5.48 3.06
C ALA A 85 -0.54 -5.84 4.29
N ASP A 86 -0.54 -7.10 4.71
CA ASP A 86 0.25 -7.55 5.87
C ASP A 86 1.76 -7.41 5.60
N ALA A 87 2.21 -7.80 4.40
CA ALA A 87 3.61 -7.65 3.99
C ALA A 87 4.05 -6.17 3.92
N MET A 88 3.21 -5.27 3.41
CA MET A 88 3.49 -3.84 3.34
C MET A 88 3.56 -3.20 4.72
N VAL A 89 2.67 -3.59 5.63
CA VAL A 89 2.70 -3.12 7.03
C VAL A 89 4.01 -3.55 7.69
N GLU A 90 4.42 -4.80 7.52
CA GLU A 90 5.66 -5.30 8.10
C GLU A 90 6.89 -4.62 7.50
N ALA A 91 6.93 -4.47 6.18
CA ALA A 91 8.01 -3.76 5.50
C ALA A 91 8.09 -2.28 5.91
N GLY A 92 6.94 -1.65 6.19
CA GLY A 92 6.86 -0.31 6.75
C GLY A 92 7.38 -0.20 8.18
N ARG A 93 7.10 -1.20 9.04
CA ARG A 93 7.65 -1.27 10.41
C ARG A 93 9.16 -1.48 10.43
N LEU A 94 9.66 -2.32 9.52
CA LEU A 94 11.08 -2.57 9.34
C LEU A 94 11.83 -1.39 8.68
N GLY A 95 11.10 -0.40 8.15
CA GLY A 95 11.69 0.74 7.45
C GLY A 95 12.33 0.38 6.11
N ILE A 96 12.05 -0.80 5.57
CA ILE A 96 12.62 -1.29 4.30
C ILE A 96 11.76 -0.93 3.08
N PHE A 97 10.52 -0.46 3.32
CA PHE A 97 9.60 -0.05 2.27
C PHE A 97 8.79 1.17 2.68
N THR A 98 8.54 2.05 1.70
CA THR A 98 7.62 3.16 1.82
C THR A 98 7.00 3.47 0.45
N PRO A 99 5.68 3.69 0.37
CA PRO A 99 5.04 4.20 -0.84
C PRO A 99 5.09 5.74 -0.94
N MET A 100 5.76 6.41 0.01
CA MET A 100 5.66 7.86 0.23
C MET A 100 6.78 8.67 -0.44
N TYR A 101 7.37 8.14 -1.52
CA TYR A 101 8.40 8.86 -2.27
C TYR A 101 7.76 9.88 -3.23
N PHE A 102 7.99 11.16 -3.00
CA PHE A 102 7.48 12.26 -3.79
C PHE A 102 8.48 12.70 -4.85
N ILE A 103 8.00 12.88 -6.09
CA ILE A 103 8.79 13.36 -7.22
C ILE A 103 8.05 14.53 -7.87
N HIS A 104 8.75 15.64 -8.04
CA HIS A 104 8.36 16.77 -8.88
C HIS A 104 9.45 17.01 -9.91
N ALA A 105 9.12 16.76 -11.18
CA ALA A 105 10.05 16.89 -12.29
C ALA A 105 9.33 17.45 -13.52
N ARG A 106 10.09 18.15 -14.37
CA ARG A 106 9.64 18.75 -15.62
C ARG A 106 10.38 18.07 -16.77
N LYS A 107 9.67 17.75 -17.86
CA LYS A 107 10.34 17.37 -19.11
C LYS A 107 10.59 18.64 -19.93
N PRO A 108 11.85 19.02 -20.20
CA PRO A 108 12.15 20.03 -21.20
C PRO A 108 11.67 19.52 -22.56
N GLY A 109 10.98 20.37 -23.31
CA GLY A 109 10.60 20.07 -24.70
C GLY A 109 11.83 19.90 -25.60
#